data_AF-A0A4R3EAJ9-F1
#
_entry.id   AF-A0A4R3EAJ9-F1
#
_cell.length_a   1.000
_cell.length_b   1.000
_cell.length_c   1.000
_cell.angle_alpha   90.00
_cell.angle_beta   90.00
_cell.angle_gamma   90.00
#
_symmetry.space_group_name_H-M   'P 1'
#
loop_
_entity.id
_entity.type
_entity.pdbx_description
1 polymer ?
#
loop_
_entity_poly.entity_id
_entity_poly.type
_entity_poly.pdbx_seq_one_letter_code
_entity_poly.pdbx_strand_id
1 'polypeptide(L)'
;MTTLRLIADDLTGALDSAAQFKGSLGPSPVLTSVAVAEVPGSFVLNLSCRDGAQAIAIERARATRAAFAGADIAFKKIDSRRCHVVDNLTGGG
;
A
#
# COMPACT_ATOMS: atom_id res chain seq x y z
N MET A 1 -3.94 -17.56 8.15
CA MET A 1 -4.13 -16.19 8.70
C MET A 1 -4.31 -15.28 7.52
N THR A 2 -5.37 -14.47 7.50
CA THR A 2 -5.65 -13.55 6.39
C THR A 2 -4.61 -12.44 6.35
N THR A 3 -3.95 -12.27 5.21
CA THR A 3 -2.86 -11.34 4.97
C THR A 3 -3.37 -10.08 4.28
N LEU A 4 -3.29 -8.93 4.96
CA LEU A 4 -3.69 -7.63 4.40
C LEU A 4 -2.47 -6.86 3.92
N ARG A 5 -2.49 -6.46 2.65
CA ARG A 5 -1.53 -5.52 2.10
C ARG A 5 -2.29 -4.28 1.66
N LEU A 6 -1.96 -3.15 2.27
CA LEU A 6 -2.62 -1.88 2.00
C LEU A 6 -1.61 -0.88 1.47
N ILE A 7 -2.01 -0.09 0.47
CA ILE A 7 -1.22 1.05 0.00
C ILE A 7 -2.00 2.34 0.21
N ALA A 8 -1.32 3.37 0.71
CA ALA A 8 -1.85 4.68 1.02
C ALA A 8 -1.02 5.78 0.35
N ASP A 9 -1.67 6.87 -0.08
CA ASP A 9 -0.98 8.00 -0.70
C ASP A 9 -0.36 8.97 0.32
N ASP A 10 -0.89 9.01 1.55
CA ASP A 10 -0.36 9.78 2.66
C ASP A 10 -0.27 8.97 3.97
N LEU A 11 0.53 9.49 4.91
CA LEU A 11 0.76 8.84 6.19
C LEU A 11 -0.51 8.79 7.06
N THR A 12 -1.40 9.77 6.94
CA THR A 12 -2.63 9.83 7.73
C THR A 12 -3.61 8.74 7.31
N GLY A 13 -3.84 8.58 6.00
CA GLY A 13 -4.66 7.50 5.45
C GLY A 13 -4.05 6.13 5.68
N ALA A 14 -2.72 6.02 5.71
CA ALA A 14 -2.01 4.79 6.10
C ALA A 14 -2.34 4.40 7.55
N LEU A 15 -2.19 5.33 8.49
CA LEU A 15 -2.43 5.09 9.92
C LEU A 15 -3.92 4.84 10.24
N ASP A 16 -4.82 5.60 9.63
CA ASP A 16 -6.27 5.41 9.81
C ASP A 16 -6.70 4.03 9.34
N SER A 17 -6.24 3.62 8.15
CA SER A 17 -6.54 2.28 7.64
C SER A 17 -5.92 1.19 8.53
N ALA A 18 -4.66 1.34 8.94
CA ALA A 18 -4.00 0.40 9.85
C ALA A 18 -4.78 0.25 11.17
N ALA A 19 -5.31 1.36 11.71
CA ALA A 19 -6.11 1.36 12.92
C ALA A 19 -7.45 0.62 12.74
N GLN A 20 -8.11 0.79 11.60
CA GLN A 20 -9.36 0.07 11.28
C GLN A 20 -9.14 -1.45 11.19
N PHE A 21 -8.04 -1.88 10.60
CA PHE A 21 -7.74 -3.31 10.43
C PHE A 21 -7.14 -3.98 11.68
N LYS A 22 -6.58 -3.21 12.61
CA LYS A 22 -5.98 -3.71 13.86
C LYS A 22 -6.90 -4.65 14.64
N GLY A 23 -8.21 -4.35 14.68
CA GLY A 23 -9.19 -5.14 15.42
C GLY A 23 -9.47 -6.52 14.81
N SER A 24 -9.26 -6.70 13.50
CA SER A 24 -9.61 -7.94 12.79
C SER A 24 -8.40 -8.75 12.34
N LEU A 25 -7.27 -8.09 12.04
CA LEU A 25 -6.10 -8.70 11.39
C LEU A 25 -4.81 -8.58 12.21
N GLY A 26 -4.87 -7.92 13.36
CA GLY A 26 -3.71 -7.71 14.24
C GLY A 26 -2.84 -6.53 13.83
N PRO A 27 -1.68 -6.34 14.50
CA PRO A 27 -0.80 -5.19 14.27
C PRO A 27 -0.21 -5.24 12.85
N SER A 28 -0.47 -4.19 12.07
CA SER A 28 0.09 -4.03 10.72
C SER A 28 1.11 -2.87 10.73
N PRO A 29 2.41 -3.13 10.50
CA PRO A 29 3.41 -2.08 10.40
C PRO A 29 3.11 -1.13 9.24
N VAL A 30 3.32 0.17 9.50
CA VAL A 30 3.27 1.21 8.46
C VAL A 30 4.68 1.43 7.91
N LEU A 31 4.85 1.12 6.64
CA LEU A 31 6.07 1.24 5.87
C LEU A 31 6.04 2.54 5.08
N THR A 32 7.13 3.29 5.08
CA THR A 32 7.28 4.54 4.31
C THR A 32 8.21 4.39 3.10
N SER A 33 8.75 3.19 2.91
CA SER A 33 9.66 2.86 1.82
C SER A 33 9.24 1.56 1.14
N VAL A 34 9.23 1.58 -0.19
CA VAL A 34 8.95 0.43 -1.06
C VAL A 34 10.03 -0.65 -0.95
N ALA A 35 11.23 -0.29 -0.48
CA ALA A 35 12.35 -1.20 -0.32
C ALA A 35 12.11 -2.33 0.70
N VAL A 36 11.02 -2.26 1.48
CA VAL A 36 10.66 -3.27 2.48
C VAL A 36 9.63 -4.28 1.92
N ALA A 37 9.61 -4.50 0.60
CA ALA A 37 8.75 -5.47 -0.11
C ALA A 37 8.80 -6.92 0.44
N GLU A 38 9.74 -7.22 1.32
CA GLU A 38 9.94 -8.53 1.94
C GLU A 38 9.30 -8.68 3.33
N VAL A 39 8.49 -7.74 3.84
CA VAL A 39 7.81 -7.98 5.13
C VAL A 39 6.77 -9.11 4.96
N PRO A 40 6.97 -10.27 5.61
CA PRO A 40 5.96 -11.31 5.60
C PRO A 40 4.76 -10.88 6.47
N GLY A 41 3.55 -11.13 5.98
CA GLY A 41 2.30 -10.83 6.70
C GLY A 41 1.64 -9.52 6.28
N SER A 42 0.84 -8.95 7.19
CA SER A 42 0.03 -7.77 6.92
C SER A 42 0.86 -6.49 7.04
N PHE A 43 0.79 -5.59 6.06
CA PHE A 43 1.50 -4.30 6.11
C PHE A 43 0.70 -3.19 5.42
N VAL A 44 1.02 -1.97 5.82
CA VAL A 44 0.49 -0.75 5.19
C VAL A 44 1.64 0.05 4.61
N LEU A 45 1.59 0.40 3.34
CA LEU A 45 2.64 1.14 2.66
C LEU A 45 2.18 2.55 2.32
N ASN A 46 2.89 3.56 2.82
CA ASN A 46 2.73 4.95 2.43
C ASN A 46 3.62 5.27 1.23
N LEU A 47 3.01 5.59 0.08
CA LEU A 47 3.70 6.00 -1.14
C LEU A 47 4.21 7.45 -1.11
N SER A 48 3.66 8.29 -0.20
CA SER A 48 3.93 9.74 -0.13
C SER A 48 3.90 10.41 -1.50
N CYS A 49 2.87 10.13 -2.31
CA CYS A 49 2.75 10.68 -3.66
C CYS A 49 2.17 12.12 -3.70
N ARG A 50 1.97 12.76 -2.54
CA ARG A 50 1.35 14.09 -2.42
C ARG A 50 2.17 15.22 -3.07
N ASP A 51 3.50 15.16 -3.00
CA ASP A 51 4.41 16.22 -3.50
C ASP A 51 5.35 15.74 -4.62
N GLY A 52 5.11 14.55 -5.18
CA GLY A 52 5.99 13.90 -6.15
C GLY A 52 5.48 13.94 -7.59
N ALA A 53 6.40 13.85 -8.55
CA ALA A 53 6.05 13.67 -9.96
C ALA A 53 5.26 12.36 -10.15
N GLN A 54 4.19 12.42 -10.95
CA GLN A 54 3.32 11.28 -11.24
C GLN A 54 4.10 10.03 -11.71
N ALA A 55 5.12 10.22 -12.55
CA ALA A 55 5.97 9.13 -13.04
C ALA A 55 6.64 8.36 -11.88
N ILE A 56 7.14 9.08 -10.87
CA ILE A 56 7.78 8.48 -9.68
C ILE A 56 6.75 7.74 -8.82
N ALA A 57 5.53 8.28 -8.67
CA ALA A 57 4.46 7.60 -7.96
C ALA A 57 4.05 6.29 -8.66
N ILE A 58 3.98 6.30 -10.00
CA ILE A 58 3.67 5.10 -10.79
C ILE A 58 4.81 4.07 -10.69
N GLU A 59 6.07 4.48 -10.82
CA GLU A 59 7.22 3.57 -10.68
C GLU A 59 7.26 2.92 -9.29
N ARG A 60 7.05 3.71 -8.23
CA ARG A 60 6.97 3.20 -6.85
C ARG A 60 5.82 2.21 -6.70
N ALA A 61 4.64 2.52 -7.21
CA ALA A 61 3.50 1.60 -7.17
C ALA A 61 3.76 0.31 -7.96
N ARG A 62 4.44 0.39 -9.11
CA ARG A 62 4.84 -0.79 -9.88
C ARG A 62 5.83 -1.67 -9.14
N ALA A 63 6.83 -1.06 -8.50
CA ALA A 63 7.78 -1.78 -7.65
C ALA A 63 7.08 -2.51 -6.48
N THR A 64 5.94 -2.00 -6.02
CA THR A 64 5.16 -2.67 -4.97
C THR A 64 4.35 -3.87 -5.46
N ARG A 65 4.05 -4.02 -6.76
CA ARG A 65 3.19 -5.13 -7.25
C ARG A 65 3.70 -6.50 -6.82
N ALA A 66 5.01 -6.73 -6.87
CA ALA A 66 5.62 -7.97 -6.42
C ALA A 66 5.37 -8.22 -4.92
N ALA A 67 5.44 -7.16 -4.10
CA ALA A 67 5.15 -7.23 -2.67
C ALA A 67 3.67 -7.52 -2.38
N PHE A 68 2.76 -7.23 -3.32
CA PHE A 68 1.32 -7.45 -3.15
C PHE A 68 0.84 -8.80 -3.69
N ALA A 69 1.64 -9.49 -4.50
CA ALA A 69 1.34 -10.82 -5.02
C ALA A 69 1.19 -11.87 -3.90
N GLY A 70 0.04 -12.54 -3.81
CA GLY A 70 -0.25 -13.54 -2.77
C GLY A 70 -0.85 -13.01 -1.47
N ALA A 71 -1.30 -11.76 -1.42
CA ALA A 71 -2.12 -11.28 -0.31
C ALA A 71 -3.57 -11.76 -0.43
N ASP A 72 -4.19 -12.10 0.69
CA ASP A 72 -5.62 -12.40 0.74
C ASP A 72 -6.46 -11.13 0.51
N ILE A 73 -5.97 -9.98 0.99
CA ILE A 73 -6.62 -8.68 0.83
C ILE A 73 -5.59 -7.66 0.34
N ALA A 74 -5.78 -7.17 -0.88
CA ALA A 74 -5.03 -6.04 -1.43
C ALA A 74 -5.93 -4.80 -1.45
N PHE A 75 -5.65 -3.83 -0.58
CA PHE A 75 -6.45 -2.61 -0.45
C PHE A 75 -5.67 -1.37 -0.91
N LYS A 76 -6.36 -0.46 -1.60
CA LYS A 76 -5.78 0.78 -2.11
C LYS A 76 -6.54 1.98 -1.58
N LYS A 77 -5.93 2.72 -0.65
CA LYS A 77 -6.42 4.00 -0.18
C LYS A 77 -5.65 5.11 -0.91
N ILE A 78 -6.17 5.55 -2.05
CA ILE A 78 -5.58 6.67 -2.80
C ILE A 78 -6.60 7.78 -2.93
N ASP A 79 -6.28 8.97 -2.43
CA ASP A 79 -7.09 10.15 -2.69
C ASP A 79 -6.95 10.58 -4.16
N SER A 80 -8.03 10.37 -4.91
CA SER A 80 -8.15 10.54 -6.38
C SER A 80 -7.81 11.95 -6.89
N ARG A 81 -7.73 12.95 -6.00
CA ARG A 81 -7.43 14.34 -6.36
C ARG A 81 -5.95 14.69 -6.42
N ARG A 82 -5.05 13.86 -5.89
CA ARG A 82 -3.61 14.21 -5.82
C ARG A 82 -2.65 13.09 -6.22
N CYS A 83 -3.06 11.83 -6.23
CA CYS A 83 -2.16 10.74 -6.56
C CYS A 83 -2.66 9.96 -7.79
N HIS A 84 -2.00 10.17 -8.93
CA HIS A 84 -2.31 9.56 -10.23
C HIS A 84 -1.79 8.12 -10.38
N VAL A 85 -1.94 7.29 -9.34
CA VAL A 85 -1.59 5.86 -9.43
C VAL A 85 -2.83 5.11 -9.90
N VAL A 86 -2.92 4.81 -11.20
CA VAL A 86 -4.02 4.03 -11.82
C VAL A 86 -3.66 2.56 -12.04
N ASP A 87 -2.50 2.08 -11.59
CA ASP A 87 -2.11 0.68 -11.80
C ASP A 87 -2.87 -0.28 -10.86
N ASN A 88 -3.29 -1.42 -11.40
CA ASN A 88 -4.00 -2.46 -10.67
C ASN A 88 -3.01 -3.25 -9.79
N LEU A 89 -3.23 -3.24 -8.47
CA LEU A 89 -2.35 -3.91 -7.49
C LEU A 89 -2.33 -5.43 -7.64
N THR A 90 -3.43 -6.01 -8.12
CA THR A 90 -3.50 -7.41 -8.50
C THR A 90 -3.03 -7.57 -9.94
N GLY A 91 -1.79 -8.02 -10.11
CA GLY A 91 -1.36 -8.60 -11.37
C GLY A 91 -2.08 -9.94 -11.55
N GLY A 92 -3.03 -10.01 -12.48
CA GLY A 92 -3.52 -11.29 -12.98
C GLY A 92 -2.44 -11.91 -13.87
N GLY A 93 -1.88 -13.02 -13.41
CA GLY A 93 -0.98 -13.91 -14.11
C GLY A 93 -1.01 -15.25 -13.40
#